data_AF-A0A091FG31-F1
#
_entry.id   AF-A0A091FG31-F1
#
_cell.length_a   1.000
_cell.length_b   1.000
_cell.length_c   1.000
_cell.angle_alpha   90.00
_cell.angle_beta   90.00
_cell.angle_gamma   90.00
#
_symmetry.space_group_name_H-M   'P 1'
#
loop_
_entity.id
_entity.type
_entity.pdbx_description
1 polymer ?
#
loop_
_entity_poly.entity_id
_entity_poly.type
_entity_poly.pdbx_seq_one_letter_code
_entity_poly.pdbx_strand_id
1 'polypeptide(L)'
;MSIIFSSCLDNNLKFKSVSLPPIILFNDGPYIVRGIHSVSQGLQCLGGYGYCDEFPLEQFYRDVRIHPIHEGTSGIEGMDLLGRKVTMQKGKAFTCLLEEINKTILAATEDSELMPLAKELIGAVENLKKVTAHLVFFIWKESFAPLERGSMGTTIAPSNSAADRQ
;
A
#
# COMPACT_ATOMS: atom_id res chain seq x y z
N MET A 1 5.46 5.83 17.59
CA MET A 1 6.88 5.61 17.92
C MET A 1 7.65 5.63 16.61
N SER A 2 8.42 6.70 16.42
CA SER A 2 8.86 7.21 15.11
C SER A 2 10.20 6.60 14.71
N ILE A 3 10.24 5.76 13.66
CA ILE A 3 11.50 5.12 13.22
C ILE A 3 11.96 5.53 11.80
N ILE A 4 11.21 6.34 11.03
CA ILE A 4 11.53 6.53 9.60
C ILE A 4 12.35 7.80 9.28
N PHE A 5 12.73 8.67 10.23
CA PHE A 5 13.30 9.98 9.87
C PHE A 5 14.77 10.26 10.22
N SER A 6 15.54 9.29 10.73
CA SER A 6 16.89 9.61 11.25
C SER A 6 17.95 9.86 10.18
N SER A 7 17.84 9.31 8.97
CA SER A 7 18.91 9.40 7.97
C SER A 7 18.73 10.51 6.92
N CYS A 8 17.68 11.31 7.03
CA CYS A 8 17.45 12.51 6.21
C CYS A 8 17.83 13.82 6.93
N LEU A 9 18.43 13.75 8.12
CA LEU A 9 18.92 14.88 8.90
C LEU A 9 20.36 15.24 8.47
N ASP A 10 20.54 16.41 7.87
CA ASP A 10 21.86 17.05 7.81
C ASP A 10 22.35 17.37 9.25
N ASN A 11 23.68 17.36 9.47
CA ASN A 11 24.41 17.62 10.73
C ASN A 11 24.11 18.96 11.43
N ASN A 12 23.05 19.66 11.05
CA ASN A 12 22.69 20.98 11.56
C ASN A 12 21.18 21.14 11.81
N LEU A 13 20.43 20.04 12.03
CA LEU A 13 19.02 20.05 12.48
C LEU A 13 18.02 20.84 11.61
N LYS A 14 18.42 21.28 10.41
CA LYS A 14 17.54 22.00 9.49
C LYS A 14 16.86 21.01 8.55
N PHE A 15 15.57 20.78 8.80
CA PHE A 15 14.64 20.24 7.82
C PHE A 15 14.81 21.06 6.53
N LYS A 16 15.38 20.49 5.46
CA LYS A 16 15.17 21.07 4.12
C LYS A 16 13.66 21.07 3.92
N SER A 17 13.08 22.25 3.82
CA SER A 17 11.65 22.49 3.65
C SER A 17 11.18 22.02 2.28
N VAL A 18 11.27 20.74 2.00
CA VAL A 18 10.32 20.08 1.12
C VAL A 18 9.17 19.78 2.04
N SER A 19 8.09 20.56 1.96
CA SER A 19 6.84 20.28 2.69
C SER A 19 6.24 19.00 2.13
N LEU A 20 6.85 17.85 2.44
CA LEU A 20 6.31 16.55 2.16
C LEU A 20 5.10 16.42 3.08
N PRO A 21 3.87 16.36 2.52
CA PRO A 21 2.71 16.12 3.35
C PRO A 21 2.93 14.78 4.05
N PRO A 22 2.50 14.64 5.31
CA PRO A 22 2.83 13.49 6.10
C PRO A 22 2.41 12.22 5.34
N ILE A 23 3.38 11.31 5.20
CA ILE A 23 3.22 9.99 4.60
C ILE A 23 2.49 9.15 5.65
N ILE A 24 1.22 9.50 5.93
CA ILE A 24 0.41 8.82 6.95
C ILE A 24 -0.01 7.44 6.44
N LEU A 25 -0.21 7.28 5.13
CA LEU A 25 -0.83 6.10 4.54
C LEU A 25 0.11 4.92 4.24
N PHE A 26 1.41 5.04 4.52
CA PHE A 26 2.31 3.89 4.38
C PHE A 26 2.41 3.06 5.67
N ASN A 27 1.95 3.61 6.81
CA ASN A 27 2.09 2.97 8.11
C ASN A 27 1.03 1.90 8.40
N ASP A 28 -0.15 1.99 7.77
CA ASP A 28 -1.29 1.20 8.25
C ASP A 28 -1.58 0.02 7.29
N GLY A 29 -1.86 0.29 6.01
CA GLY A 29 -2.30 -0.72 5.03
C GLY A 29 -1.50 -2.04 4.95
N PRO A 30 -0.18 -2.03 4.62
CA PRO A 30 0.55 -3.28 4.39
C PRO A 30 0.88 -4.06 5.68
N TYR A 31 0.96 -3.38 6.82
CA TYR A 31 1.28 -4.02 8.10
C TYR A 31 0.07 -4.74 8.69
N ILE A 32 -1.11 -4.13 8.56
CA ILE A 32 -2.37 -4.70 8.97
C ILE A 32 -2.62 -6.04 8.27
N VAL A 33 -2.46 -6.09 6.95
CA VAL A 33 -2.70 -7.31 6.17
C VAL A 33 -1.69 -8.40 6.55
N ARG A 34 -0.41 -8.05 6.75
CA ARG A 34 0.61 -9.03 7.20
C ARG A 34 0.36 -9.54 8.61
N GLY A 35 -0.14 -8.70 9.52
CA GLY A 35 -0.52 -9.12 10.88
C GLY A 35 -1.55 -10.26 10.88
N ILE A 36 -2.57 -10.18 10.03
CA ILE A 36 -3.60 -11.24 9.88
C ILE A 36 -2.94 -12.56 9.46
N HIS A 37 -2.02 -12.51 8.49
CA HIS A 37 -1.34 -13.71 8.00
C HIS A 37 -0.47 -14.35 9.09
N SER A 38 0.27 -13.53 9.85
CA SER A 38 1.11 -14.02 10.95
C SER A 38 0.29 -14.70 12.04
N VAL A 39 -0.82 -14.10 12.48
CA VAL A 39 -1.69 -14.70 13.49
C VAL A 39 -2.34 -15.98 12.96
N SER A 40 -2.77 -15.99 11.70
CA SER A 40 -3.32 -17.19 11.05
C SER A 40 -2.31 -18.34 11.00
N GLN A 41 -1.03 -18.06 10.71
CA GLN A 41 0.02 -19.08 10.70
C GLN A 41 0.30 -19.60 12.12
N GLY A 42 0.31 -18.73 13.12
CA GLY A 42 0.43 -19.13 14.52
C GLY A 42 -0.71 -20.07 14.95
N LEU A 43 -1.94 -19.77 14.53
CA LEU A 43 -3.11 -20.62 14.77
C LEU A 43 -2.94 -22.00 14.13
N GLN A 44 -2.43 -22.03 12.89
CA GLN A 44 -2.15 -23.27 12.16
C GLN A 44 -1.07 -24.12 12.84
N CYS A 45 -0.05 -23.51 13.45
CA CYS A 45 0.97 -24.23 14.22
C CYS A 45 0.40 -24.94 15.45
N LEU A 46 -0.61 -24.37 16.11
CA LEU A 46 -1.29 -24.95 17.26
C LEU A 46 -2.43 -25.93 16.88
N GLY A 47 -2.83 -25.94 15.60
CA GLY A 47 -3.93 -26.76 15.11
C GLY A 47 -5.26 -26.41 15.80
N GLY A 48 -6.09 -27.42 16.05
CA GLY A 48 -7.40 -27.21 16.71
C GLY A 48 -7.29 -26.65 18.12
N TYR A 49 -6.17 -26.86 18.80
CA TYR A 49 -5.92 -26.37 20.15
C TYR A 49 -5.71 -24.84 20.19
N GLY A 50 -5.26 -24.26 19.08
CA GLY A 50 -5.15 -22.80 18.93
C GLY A 50 -6.50 -22.08 18.86
N TYR A 51 -7.62 -22.79 18.73
CA TYR A 51 -8.97 -22.24 18.78
C TYR A 51 -9.61 -22.32 20.17
N CYS A 52 -8.90 -22.84 21.17
CA CYS A 52 -9.34 -22.87 22.56
C CYS A 52 -8.99 -21.55 23.26
N ASP A 53 -9.86 -21.09 24.16
CA ASP A 53 -9.68 -19.86 24.98
C ASP A 53 -8.49 -19.95 25.97
N GLU A 54 -7.72 -21.05 25.94
CA GLU A 54 -6.50 -21.23 26.75
C GLU A 54 -5.28 -20.52 26.13
N PHE A 55 -5.32 -20.25 24.83
CA PHE A 55 -4.34 -19.42 24.14
C PHE A 55 -4.97 -18.05 23.83
N PRO A 56 -4.16 -17.01 23.53
CA PRO A 56 -4.69 -15.70 23.13
C PRO A 56 -4.79 -15.52 21.61
N LEU A 57 -4.42 -16.53 20.81
CA LEU A 57 -4.26 -16.38 19.36
C LEU A 57 -5.60 -16.21 18.63
N GLU A 58 -6.65 -16.88 19.09
CA GLU A 58 -8.01 -16.71 18.61
C GLU A 58 -8.55 -15.30 18.89
N GLN A 59 -8.22 -14.71 20.05
CA GLN A 59 -8.51 -13.31 20.35
C GLN A 59 -7.74 -12.37 19.41
N PHE A 60 -6.43 -12.57 19.24
CA PHE A 60 -5.65 -11.76 18.31
C PHE A 60 -6.17 -11.89 16.88
N TYR A 61 -6.64 -13.06 16.46
CA TYR A 61 -7.20 -13.22 15.13
C TYR A 61 -8.44 -12.35 14.98
N ARG A 62 -9.37 -12.37 15.95
CA ARG A 62 -10.56 -11.50 15.95
C ARG A 62 -10.21 -10.01 15.94
N ASP A 63 -9.28 -9.60 16.79
CA ASP A 63 -8.91 -8.19 16.95
C ASP A 63 -8.22 -7.65 15.69
N VAL A 64 -7.37 -8.45 15.03
CA VAL A 64 -6.66 -7.98 13.84
C VAL A 64 -7.59 -7.88 12.62
N ARG A 65 -8.69 -8.63 12.56
CA ARG A 65 -9.64 -8.62 11.42
C ARG A 65 -10.33 -7.28 11.17
N ILE A 66 -10.42 -6.42 12.17
CA ILE A 66 -11.11 -5.13 12.05
C ILE A 66 -10.28 -4.07 11.32
N HIS A 67 -8.95 -4.14 11.46
CA HIS A 67 -8.03 -3.11 10.98
C HIS A 67 -8.09 -2.85 9.47
N PRO A 68 -8.22 -3.85 8.56
CA PRO A 68 -8.32 -3.59 7.12
C PRO A 68 -9.62 -2.88 6.68
N ILE A 69 -10.57 -2.72 7.60
CA ILE A 69 -11.92 -2.20 7.29
C ILE A 69 -12.06 -0.77 7.81
N HIS A 70 -11.48 -0.44 8.97
CA HIS A 70 -11.82 0.78 9.71
C HIS A 70 -11.08 2.05 9.28
N GLU A 71 -9.86 1.95 8.76
CA GLU A 71 -9.02 3.12 8.41
C GLU A 71 -8.94 3.40 6.90
N GLY A 72 -9.71 2.65 6.12
CA GLY A 72 -9.64 2.62 4.66
C GLY A 72 -9.37 1.20 4.21
N THR A 73 -10.13 0.74 3.21
CA THR A 73 -9.85 -0.59 2.66
C THR A 73 -8.49 -0.57 1.98
N SER A 74 -7.71 -1.64 2.11
CA SER A 74 -6.34 -1.69 1.55
C SER A 74 -6.29 -1.39 0.04
N GLY A 75 -7.39 -1.58 -0.68
CA GLY A 75 -7.55 -1.17 -2.07
C GLY A 75 -7.61 0.35 -2.27
N ILE A 76 -8.41 1.06 -1.47
CA ILE A 76 -8.51 2.53 -1.54
C ILE A 76 -7.20 3.17 -1.10
N GLU A 77 -6.56 2.64 -0.07
CA GLU A 77 -5.23 3.09 0.36
C GLU A 77 -4.18 2.90 -0.74
N GLY A 78 -4.19 1.75 -1.42
CA GLY A 78 -3.31 1.47 -2.55
C GLY A 78 -3.53 2.44 -3.72
N MET A 79 -4.78 2.79 -3.99
CA MET A 79 -5.14 3.78 -5.02
C MET A 79 -4.69 5.20 -4.64
N ASP A 80 -4.84 5.65 -3.39
CA ASP A 80 -4.35 6.96 -2.96
C ASP A 80 -2.82 7.02 -2.96
N LEU A 81 -2.17 5.95 -2.52
CA LEU A 81 -0.72 5.83 -2.54
C LEU A 81 -0.19 6.03 -3.97
N LEU A 82 -0.70 5.24 -4.92
CA LEU A 82 -0.21 5.27 -6.29
C LEU A 82 -0.67 6.53 -7.06
N GLY A 83 -1.92 6.93 -6.91
CA GLY A 83 -2.52 8.04 -7.65
C GLY A 83 -2.06 9.41 -7.16
N ARG A 84 -1.85 9.56 -5.85
CA ARG A 84 -1.52 10.86 -5.24
C ARG A 84 -0.12 10.88 -4.62
N LYS A 85 0.22 9.97 -3.71
CA LYS A 85 1.45 10.08 -2.90
C LYS A 85 2.73 9.80 -3.68
N VAL A 86 2.70 8.84 -4.62
CA VAL A 86 3.85 8.50 -5.47
C VAL A 86 4.10 9.57 -6.54
N THR A 87 3.04 10.18 -7.09
CA THR A 87 3.14 11.20 -8.15
C THR A 87 3.36 12.62 -7.61
N MET A 88 3.09 12.84 -6.32
CA MET A 88 3.24 14.11 -5.63
C MET A 88 4.63 14.73 -5.82
N GLN A 89 4.64 16.05 -6.04
CA GLN A 89 5.87 16.83 -6.25
C GLN A 89 6.82 16.25 -7.31
N LYS A 90 6.26 15.66 -8.39
CA LYS A 90 7.02 14.97 -9.45
C LYS A 90 7.80 13.74 -8.93
N GLY A 91 7.27 13.06 -7.90
CA GLY A 91 7.86 11.83 -7.37
C GLY A 91 9.06 12.01 -6.44
N LYS A 92 9.32 13.23 -5.94
CA LYS A 92 10.46 13.52 -5.04
C LYS A 92 10.53 12.62 -3.81
N ALA A 93 9.38 12.26 -3.24
CA ALA A 93 9.33 11.37 -2.09
C ALA A 93 9.82 9.96 -2.43
N PHE A 94 9.38 9.45 -3.59
CA PHE A 94 9.77 8.14 -4.09
C PHE A 94 11.25 8.09 -4.49
N THR A 95 11.77 9.15 -5.12
CA THR A 95 13.20 9.22 -5.45
C THR A 95 14.08 9.27 -4.20
N CYS A 96 13.68 10.05 -3.19
CA CYS A 96 14.39 10.12 -1.90
C CYS A 96 14.45 8.75 -1.20
N LEU A 97 13.34 8.00 -1.21
CA LEU A 97 13.30 6.64 -0.66
C LEU A 97 14.25 5.70 -1.41
N LEU A 98 14.24 5.76 -2.75
CA LEU A 98 15.13 4.94 -3.57
C LEU A 98 16.61 5.27 -3.34
N GLU A 99 16.95 6.55 -3.20
CA GLU A 99 18.32 6.98 -2.88
C GLU A 99 18.79 6.39 -1.55
N GLU A 100 17.95 6.42 -0.52
CA GLU A 100 18.29 5.89 0.79
C GLU A 100 18.45 4.36 0.79
N ILE A 101 17.58 3.65 0.08
CA ILE A 101 17.72 2.20 -0.11
C ILE A 101 19.01 1.88 -0.87
N ASN A 102 19.36 2.66 -1.90
CA ASN A 102 20.61 2.45 -2.64
C ASN A 102 21.85 2.68 -1.75
N LYS A 103 21.84 3.69 -0.87
CA LYS A 103 22.93 3.87 0.11
C LYS A 103 23.09 2.65 1.01
N THR A 104 21.97 2.10 1.48
CA THR A 104 21.95 0.91 2.33
C THR A 104 22.49 -0.31 1.58
N ILE A 105 22.10 -0.48 0.32
CA ILE A 105 22.62 -1.55 -0.56
C ILE A 105 24.13 -1.41 -0.70
N LEU A 106 24.65 -0.21 -1.00
CA LEU A 106 26.08 0.02 -1.16
C LEU A 106 26.85 -0.36 0.11
N ALA A 107 26.41 0.11 1.28
CA ALA A 107 27.01 -0.24 2.57
C ALA A 107 26.95 -1.77 2.83
N ALA A 108 25.83 -2.42 2.52
CA ALA A 108 25.67 -3.86 2.68
C ALA A 108 26.49 -4.69 1.68
N THR A 109 26.95 -4.10 0.57
CA THR A 109 27.78 -4.80 -0.43
C THR A 109 29.25 -4.85 -0.01
N GLU A 110 29.68 -3.97 0.91
CA GLU A 110 31.03 -3.96 1.47
C GLU A 110 31.25 -5.13 2.45
N ASP A 111 30.17 -5.68 3.02
CA ASP A 111 30.19 -6.82 3.93
C ASP A 111 29.90 -8.14 3.20
N SER A 112 30.79 -9.12 3.33
CA SER A 112 30.68 -10.43 2.69
C SER A 112 29.48 -11.24 3.19
N GLU A 113 29.01 -11.03 4.43
CA GLU A 113 27.86 -11.77 4.98
C GLU A 113 26.53 -11.19 4.51
N LEU A 114 26.48 -9.87 4.26
CA LEU A 114 25.27 -9.16 3.85
C LEU A 114 25.07 -9.12 2.33
N MET A 115 26.11 -9.43 1.55
CA MET A 115 26.07 -9.50 0.09
C MET A 115 24.88 -10.29 -0.50
N PRO A 116 24.48 -11.49 0.00
CA PRO A 116 23.31 -12.19 -0.53
C PRO A 116 22.00 -11.40 -0.29
N LEU A 117 21.83 -10.79 0.89
CA LEU A 117 20.67 -9.98 1.22
C LEU A 117 20.62 -8.69 0.39
N ALA A 118 21.77 -8.06 0.15
CA ALA A 118 21.89 -6.90 -0.72
C ALA A 118 21.43 -7.23 -2.15
N LYS A 119 21.79 -8.41 -2.67
CA LYS A 119 21.36 -8.88 -3.99
C LYS A 119 19.85 -9.10 -4.09
N GLU A 120 19.24 -9.70 -3.08
CA GLU A 120 17.78 -9.84 -3.01
C GLU A 120 17.07 -8.49 -2.97
N LEU A 121 17.60 -7.56 -2.16
CA LEU A 121 17.06 -6.20 -2.05
C LEU A 121 17.16 -5.43 -3.38
N ILE A 122 18.27 -5.56 -4.12
CA ILE A 122 18.40 -4.98 -5.47
C ILE A 122 17.29 -5.49 -6.39
N GLY A 123 17.06 -6.80 -6.43
CA GLY A 123 16.00 -7.40 -7.25
C GLY A 123 14.61 -6.92 -6.85
N ALA A 124 14.33 -6.81 -5.56
CA ALA A 124 13.07 -6.28 -5.05
C ALA A 124 12.86 -4.81 -5.42
N VAL A 125 13.90 -3.98 -5.32
CA VAL A 125 13.86 -2.55 -5.69
C VAL A 125 13.66 -2.36 -7.19
N GLU A 126 14.28 -3.19 -8.03
CA GLU A 126 14.03 -3.16 -9.47
C GLU A 126 12.59 -3.51 -9.81
N ASN A 127 12.04 -4.55 -9.19
CA ASN A 127 10.65 -4.94 -9.38
C ASN A 127 9.70 -3.82 -8.92
N LEU A 128 9.99 -3.19 -7.78
CA LEU A 128 9.23 -2.03 -7.29
C LEU A 128 9.23 -0.89 -8.32
N LYS A 129 10.39 -0.54 -8.89
CA LYS A 129 10.51 0.50 -9.93
C LYS A 129 9.70 0.14 -11.17
N LYS A 130 9.84 -1.09 -11.67
CA LYS A 130 9.15 -1.59 -12.88
C LYS A 130 7.62 -1.54 -12.72
N VAL A 131 7.11 -2.10 -11.62
CA VAL A 131 5.66 -2.15 -11.35
C VAL A 131 5.11 -0.75 -11.13
N THR A 132 5.80 0.10 -10.36
CA THR A 132 5.36 1.47 -10.11
C THR A 132 5.30 2.27 -11.42
N ALA A 133 6.34 2.20 -12.27
CA ALA A 133 6.36 2.88 -13.56
C ALA A 133 5.23 2.40 -14.47
N HIS A 134 4.99 1.09 -14.54
CA HIS A 134 3.91 0.50 -15.32
C HIS A 134 2.54 0.97 -14.84
N LEU A 135 2.25 0.89 -13.54
CA LEU A 135 0.95 1.27 -12.99
C LEU A 135 0.70 2.79 -13.08
N VAL A 136 1.73 3.62 -12.82
CA VAL A 136 1.63 5.07 -13.04
C VAL A 136 1.28 5.34 -14.51
N PHE A 137 1.99 4.73 -15.47
CA PHE A 137 1.70 4.90 -16.89
C PHE A 137 0.23 4.59 -17.25
N PHE A 138 -0.36 3.54 -16.68
CA PHE A 138 -1.78 3.21 -16.88
C PHE A 138 -2.72 4.28 -16.33
N ILE A 139 -2.46 4.82 -15.13
CA ILE A 139 -3.27 5.90 -14.54
C ILE A 139 -3.27 7.15 -15.42
N TRP A 140 -2.11 7.50 -15.98
CA TRP A 140 -2.01 8.65 -16.90
C TRP A 140 -2.81 8.42 -18.19
N LYS A 141 -2.86 7.19 -18.70
CA LYS A 141 -3.64 6.84 -19.90
C LYS A 141 -5.14 6.97 -19.67
N GLU A 142 -5.65 6.51 -18.53
CA GLU A 142 -7.09 6.59 -18.22
C GLU A 142 -7.54 8.01 -17.84
N SER A 143 -6.67 8.80 -17.20
CA SER A 143 -6.98 10.19 -16.83
C SER A 143 -7.06 11.15 -18.03
N PHE A 144 -6.53 10.74 -19.20
CA PHE A 144 -6.51 11.53 -20.44
C PHE A 144 -7.42 10.98 -21.55
N ALA A 145 -8.19 9.93 -21.26
CA ALA A 145 -9.23 9.48 -22.18
C ALA A 145 -10.32 10.56 -22.28
N PRO A 146 -10.66 11.07 -23.49
CA PRO A 146 -11.76 11.99 -23.66
C PRO A 146 -13.03 11.39 -23.05
N LEU A 147 -13.79 12.20 -22.31
CA LEU A 147 -15.08 11.81 -21.72
C LEU A 147 -16.14 11.60 -22.81
N GLU A 148 -15.98 10.57 -23.63
CA GLU A 148 -17.03 10.03 -24.49
C GLU A 148 -17.76 8.93 -23.70
N ARG A 149 -18.50 9.33 -22.67
CA ARG A 149 -19.52 8.48 -22.05
C ARG A 149 -20.81 9.25 -21.80
N GLY A 150 -21.60 9.32 -22.87
CA GLY A 150 -23.03 9.01 -22.84
C GLY A 150 -23.94 10.01 -22.13
N SER A 151 -24.54 10.90 -22.94
CA SER A 151 -25.94 11.26 -22.77
C SER A 151 -26.82 10.01 -22.86
N MET A 152 -26.89 9.22 -21.79
CA MET A 152 -28.06 8.36 -21.57
C MET A 152 -29.12 9.23 -20.94
N GLY A 153 -30.02 9.71 -21.79
CA GLY A 153 -31.29 10.23 -21.34
C GLY A 153 -31.96 9.21 -20.41
N THR A 154 -32.52 9.72 -19.34
CA THR A 154 -33.63 9.11 -18.60
C THR A 154 -34.77 8.81 -19.57
N THR A 155 -34.69 7.67 -20.28
CA THR A 155 -35.87 7.06 -20.91
C THR A 155 -36.52 6.20 -19.85
N ILE A 156 -37.43 6.84 -19.12
CA ILE A 156 -38.41 6.19 -18.28
C ILE A 156 -39.21 5.26 -19.22
N ALA A 157 -39.01 3.95 -19.12
CA ALA A 157 -39.87 3.00 -19.83
C ALA A 157 -41.30 3.17 -19.29
N PRO A 158 -42.33 3.38 -20.13
CA PRO A 158 -43.69 3.38 -19.63
C PRO A 158 -44.02 1.98 -19.12
N SER A 159 -44.43 1.91 -17.86
CA SER A 159 -44.98 0.70 -17.25
C SER A 159 -46.26 0.31 -17.98
N ASN A 160 -46.22 -0.77 -18.78
CA ASN A 160 -47.43 -1.40 -19.30
C ASN A 160 -48.16 -2.10 -18.15
N SER A 161 -49.11 -1.42 -17.52
CA SER A 161 -50.07 -1.99 -16.56
C SER A 161 -51.51 -1.89 -17.07
N ALA A 162 -51.75 -2.18 -18.35
CA ALA A 162 -53.09 -2.16 -18.93
C ALA A 162 -53.25 -3.17 -20.08
N ALA A 163 -53.19 -4.47 -19.77
CA ALA A 163 -53.73 -5.54 -20.64
C ALA A 163 -53.74 -6.89 -19.90
N ASP A 164 -54.44 -6.97 -18.78
CA ASP A 164 -54.91 -8.26 -18.25
C ASP A 164 -56.27 -8.07 -17.57
N ARG A 165 -57.28 -7.92 -18.42
CA ARG A 165 -58.69 -8.20 -18.14
C ARG A 165 -59.30 -8.76 -19.40
N GLN A 166 -59.33 -10.09 -19.47
CA GLN A 166 -60.36 -10.89 -20.12
C GLN A 166 -60.33 -12.27 -19.48
#